data_AF-A0A940W8N0-F1
#
_entry.id   AF-A0A940W8N0-F1
#
_cell.length_a   1.000
_cell.length_b   1.000
_cell.length_c   1.000
_cell.angle_alpha   90.00
_cell.angle_beta   90.00
_cell.angle_gamma   90.00
#
_symmetry.space_group_name_H-M   'P 1'
#
loop_
_entity.id
_entity.type
_entity.pdbx_description
1 polymer ?
#
loop_
_entity_poly.entity_id
_entity_poly.type
_entity_poly.pdbx_seq_one_letter_code
_entity_poly.pdbx_strand_id
1 'polypeptide(L)'
;FQRGTYNYAADAKMLLFFTEMTGVTAVTLAVLALLSIVVKNFWCRYLCPYGALLGLVSWVSPQRVVRDASTCIDCKACTRACPVEIRVHKKPSVWTPSVWTLECTGCMSCVAACPVEDCLTVTRRGKAGWSPYLIPLIGLGTIFLFWGVARLTGYWHGYVPDAQLAEAYRQAKDLLHP
;
A
#
# COMPACT_ATOMS: atom_id res chain seq x y z
N PHE A 1 -16.53 9.49 -17.74
CA PHE A 1 -16.05 8.29 -17.03
C PHE A 1 -17.15 7.71 -16.12
N GLN A 2 -17.65 8.41 -15.11
CA GLN A 2 -18.70 7.89 -14.20
C GLN A 2 -20.09 7.64 -14.83
N ARG A 3 -20.37 8.14 -16.04
CA ARG A 3 -21.61 7.83 -16.78
C ARG A 3 -21.52 6.61 -17.71
N GLY A 4 -20.37 5.92 -17.74
CA GLY A 4 -20.22 4.70 -18.52
C GLY A 4 -21.10 3.59 -17.91
N THR A 5 -21.95 2.98 -18.71
CA THR A 5 -22.78 1.82 -18.31
C THR A 5 -21.94 0.72 -17.65
N TYR A 6 -20.72 0.52 -18.14
CA TYR A 6 -19.74 -0.39 -17.58
C TYR A 6 -19.43 -0.14 -16.09
N ASN A 7 -19.28 1.13 -15.65
CA ASN A 7 -18.90 1.42 -14.26
C ASN A 7 -20.03 1.11 -13.28
N TYR A 8 -21.28 1.34 -13.69
CA TYR A 8 -22.46 0.97 -12.89
C TYR A 8 -22.65 -0.55 -12.87
N ALA A 9 -22.47 -1.23 -14.01
CA ALA A 9 -22.54 -2.68 -14.07
C ALA A 9 -21.43 -3.35 -13.24
N ALA A 10 -20.21 -2.80 -13.25
CA ALA A 10 -19.10 -3.30 -12.46
C ALA A 10 -19.32 -3.12 -10.95
N ASP A 11 -19.79 -1.94 -10.51
CA ASP A 11 -20.15 -1.68 -9.11
C ASP A 11 -21.30 -2.59 -8.64
N ALA A 12 -22.33 -2.73 -9.49
CA ALA A 12 -23.46 -3.60 -9.20
C ALA A 12 -23.07 -5.08 -9.07
N LYS A 13 -22.20 -5.57 -9.96
CA LYS A 13 -21.67 -6.93 -9.88
C LYS A 13 -20.74 -7.14 -8.69
N MET A 14 -19.94 -6.13 -8.33
CA MET A 14 -19.12 -6.19 -7.13
C MET A 14 -19.99 -6.36 -5.88
N LEU A 15 -21.08 -5.58 -5.78
CA LEU A 15 -22.03 -5.73 -4.67
C LEU A 15 -22.68 -7.12 -4.67
N LEU A 16 -23.17 -7.58 -5.81
CA LEU A 16 -23.77 -8.91 -5.95
C LEU A 16 -22.80 -10.04 -5.59
N PHE A 17 -21.52 -9.91 -5.92
CA PHE A 17 -20.50 -10.87 -5.52
C PHE A 17 -20.35 -11.01 -4.00
N PHE A 18 -20.52 -9.90 -3.25
CA PHE A 18 -20.47 -9.92 -1.79
C PHE A 18 -21.79 -10.33 -1.14
N THR A 19 -22.94 -9.99 -1.72
CA THR A 19 -24.26 -10.35 -1.16
C THR A 19 -24.68 -11.77 -1.51
N GLU A 20 -24.41 -12.23 -2.73
CA GLU A 20 -24.64 -13.59 -3.23
C GLU A 20 -23.34 -14.41 -3.22
N MET A 21 -22.57 -14.30 -2.13
CA MET A 21 -21.25 -14.92 -2.03
C MET A 21 -21.36 -16.45 -2.14
N THR A 22 -20.75 -17.01 -3.19
CA THR A 22 -20.68 -18.48 -3.34
C THR A 22 -19.85 -19.09 -2.22
N GLY A 23 -20.17 -20.33 -1.82
CA GLY A 23 -19.43 -21.04 -0.76
C GLY A 23 -17.93 -21.16 -1.04
N VAL A 24 -17.54 -21.28 -2.31
CA VAL A 24 -16.13 -21.32 -2.73
C VAL A 24 -15.43 -19.99 -2.46
N THR A 25 -16.07 -18.86 -2.80
CA THR A 25 -15.55 -17.52 -2.50
C THR A 25 -15.39 -17.33 -1.00
N ALA A 26 -16.41 -17.67 -0.21
CA ALA A 26 -16.39 -17.53 1.24
C ALA A 26 -15.26 -18.34 1.88
N VAL A 27 -15.10 -19.61 1.48
CA VAL A 27 -14.01 -20.47 1.95
C VAL A 27 -12.65 -19.93 1.54
N THR A 28 -12.49 -19.46 0.30
CA THR A 28 -11.22 -18.88 -0.17
C THR A 28 -10.83 -17.65 0.64
N LEU A 29 -11.77 -16.72 0.87
CA LEU A 29 -11.53 -15.52 1.67
C LEU A 29 -11.21 -15.87 3.12
N ALA A 30 -11.93 -16.84 3.71
CA ALA A 30 -11.67 -17.32 5.06
C ALA A 30 -10.27 -17.95 5.20
N VAL A 31 -9.87 -18.80 4.24
CA VAL A 31 -8.52 -19.41 4.22
C VAL A 31 -7.44 -18.34 4.09
N LEU A 32 -7.61 -17.37 3.19
CA LEU A 32 -6.66 -16.26 3.05
C LEU A 32 -6.55 -15.40 4.32
N ALA A 33 -7.67 -15.16 5.00
CA ALA A 33 -7.70 -14.44 6.26
C ALA A 33 -6.98 -15.22 7.37
N LEU A 34 -7.26 -16.52 7.50
CA LEU A 34 -6.61 -17.40 8.47
C LEU A 34 -5.10 -17.53 8.21
N LEU A 35 -4.70 -17.70 6.95
CA LEU A 35 -3.29 -17.71 6.55
C LEU A 35 -2.59 -16.39 6.86
N SER A 36 -3.29 -15.26 6.77
CA SER A 36 -2.73 -13.95 7.12
C SER A 36 -2.52 -13.76 8.63
N ILE A 37 -3.22 -14.53 9.46
CA ILE A 37 -3.00 -14.56 10.92
C ILE A 37 -1.79 -15.43 11.26
N VAL A 38 -1.65 -16.59 10.61
CA VAL A 38 -0.52 -17.50 10.84
C VAL A 38 0.79 -16.95 10.28
N VAL A 39 0.74 -16.37 9.07
CA VAL A 39 1.87 -15.74 8.40
C VAL A 39 1.59 -14.25 8.26
N LYS A 40 2.30 -13.44 9.03
CA LYS A 40 2.17 -11.97 8.99
C LYS A 40 2.28 -11.48 7.55
N ASN A 41 1.24 -10.81 7.08
CA ASN A 41 1.18 -10.18 5.76
C ASN A 41 1.33 -11.15 4.58
N PHE A 42 0.85 -12.40 4.70
CA PHE A 42 0.94 -13.43 3.63
C PHE A 42 0.46 -12.93 2.26
N TRP A 43 -0.72 -12.30 2.21
CA TRP A 43 -1.27 -11.76 0.96
C TRP A 43 -0.33 -10.73 0.33
N CYS A 44 0.12 -9.75 1.12
CA CYS A 44 0.99 -8.67 0.64
C CYS A 44 2.37 -9.18 0.20
N ARG A 45 2.87 -10.26 0.81
CA ARG A 45 4.19 -10.84 0.52
C ARG A 45 4.21 -11.74 -0.70
N TYR A 46 3.17 -12.54 -0.91
CA TYR A 46 3.20 -13.61 -1.93
C TYR A 46 2.17 -13.46 -3.04
N LEU A 47 0.98 -12.91 -2.76
CA LEU A 47 -0.14 -12.91 -3.71
C LEU A 47 -0.43 -11.52 -4.30
N CYS A 48 0.02 -10.45 -3.65
CA CYS A 48 -0.34 -9.10 -4.04
C CYS A 48 0.55 -8.59 -5.19
N PRO A 49 -0.01 -8.31 -6.39
CA PRO A 49 0.76 -7.75 -7.51
C PRO A 49 1.30 -6.35 -7.17
N TYR A 50 0.61 -5.61 -6.31
CA TYR A 50 1.06 -4.32 -5.82
C TYR A 50 2.30 -4.44 -4.92
N GLY A 51 2.47 -5.55 -4.20
CA GLY A 51 3.68 -5.81 -3.41
C GLY A 51 4.94 -5.90 -4.28
N ALA A 52 4.85 -6.57 -5.43
CA ALA A 52 5.94 -6.65 -6.40
C ALA A 52 6.27 -5.29 -7.02
N LEU A 53 5.24 -4.50 -7.38
CA LEU A 53 5.42 -3.15 -7.91
C LEU A 53 6.03 -2.20 -6.88
N LEU A 54 5.56 -2.24 -5.63
CA LEU A 54 6.13 -1.45 -4.54
C LEU A 54 7.58 -1.83 -4.26
N GLY A 55 7.94 -3.12 -4.33
CA GLY A 55 9.33 -3.54 -4.18
C GLY A 55 10.24 -2.99 -5.28
N LEU A 56 9.74 -2.91 -6.52
CA LEU A 56 10.44 -2.29 -7.64
C LEU A 56 10.60 -0.76 -7.45
N VAL A 57 9.57 -0.08 -6.96
CA VAL A 57 9.63 1.37 -6.66
C VAL A 57 10.55 1.64 -5.46
N SER A 58 10.50 0.79 -4.43
CA SER A 58 11.34 0.87 -3.23
C SER A 58 12.82 0.73 -3.57
N TRP A 59 13.17 -0.07 -4.59
CA TRP A 59 14.54 -0.16 -5.12
C TRP A 59 15.09 1.21 -5.59
N VAL A 60 14.23 2.08 -6.13
CA VAL A 60 14.60 3.41 -6.63
C VAL A 60 14.52 4.48 -5.52
N SER A 61 13.95 4.16 -4.35
CA SER A 61 13.66 5.13 -3.30
C SER A 61 14.91 5.88 -2.79
N PRO A 62 14.81 7.21 -2.57
CA PRO A 62 15.90 8.05 -2.06
C PRO A 62 16.04 8.03 -0.53
N GLN A 63 15.07 7.49 0.23
CA GLN A 63 15.15 7.32 1.70
C GLN A 63 15.56 5.89 2.03
N ARG A 64 16.72 5.73 2.69
CA ARG A 64 17.35 4.40 2.86
C ARG A 64 17.86 4.19 4.27
N VAL A 65 17.65 2.99 4.80
CA VAL A 65 18.20 2.57 6.09
C VAL A 65 19.62 2.03 5.88
N VAL A 66 20.59 2.72 6.47
CA VAL A 66 22.00 2.34 6.49
C VAL A 66 22.37 1.96 7.92
N ARG A 67 23.13 0.88 8.06
CA ARG A 67 23.59 0.36 9.34
C ARG A 67 25.08 0.64 9.47
N ASP A 68 25.46 1.20 10.60
CA ASP A 68 26.86 1.25 11.00
C ASP A 68 27.23 -0.07 11.71
N ALA A 69 28.18 -0.80 11.12
CA ALA A 69 28.65 -2.07 11.66
C ALA A 69 29.51 -1.89 12.92
N SER A 70 30.13 -0.72 13.11
CA SER A 70 31.03 -0.44 14.23
C SER A 70 30.30 -0.21 15.54
N THR A 71 29.11 0.40 15.48
CA THR A 71 28.28 0.72 16.66
C THR A 71 27.32 -0.41 17.02
N CYS A 72 27.15 -1.41 16.15
CA CYS A 72 26.17 -2.45 16.38
C CYS A 72 26.64 -3.53 17.37
N ILE A 73 25.79 -3.80 18.37
CA ILE A 73 25.96 -4.86 19.39
C ILE A 73 25.31 -6.23 19.07
N ASP A 74 24.81 -6.42 17.85
CA ASP A 74 24.13 -7.64 17.33
C ASP A 74 22.94 -8.14 18.18
N CYS A 75 22.18 -7.21 18.78
CA CYS A 75 21.02 -7.51 19.63
C CYS A 75 19.78 -8.08 18.88
N LYS A 76 19.83 -8.06 17.54
CA LYS A 76 18.76 -8.51 16.61
C LYS A 76 17.40 -7.80 16.77
N ALA A 77 17.32 -6.71 17.54
CA ALA A 77 16.09 -5.95 17.77
C ALA A 77 15.47 -5.43 16.45
N CYS A 78 16.31 -4.90 15.55
CA CYS A 78 15.88 -4.41 14.24
C CYS A 78 15.23 -5.49 13.37
N THR A 79 15.66 -6.76 13.49
CA THR A 79 15.08 -7.89 12.74
C THR A 79 13.76 -8.35 13.36
N ARG A 80 13.63 -8.34 14.68
CA ARG A 80 12.36 -8.65 15.38
C ARG A 80 11.29 -7.60 15.14
N ALA A 81 11.67 -6.34 15.02
CA ALA A 81 10.75 -5.22 14.75
C ALA A 81 10.32 -5.12 13.28
N CYS A 82 10.99 -5.83 12.36
CA CYS A 82 10.69 -5.74 10.93
C CYS A 82 9.41 -6.52 10.61
N PRO A 83 8.34 -5.88 10.10
CA PRO A 83 7.07 -6.56 9.80
C PRO A 83 7.17 -7.55 8.62
N VAL A 84 8.21 -7.41 7.80
CA VAL A 84 8.54 -8.28 6.66
C VAL A 84 9.76 -9.18 6.96
N GLU A 85 10.16 -9.28 8.24
CA GLU A 85 11.18 -10.21 8.74
C GLU A 85 12.56 -10.12 8.03
N ILE A 86 12.91 -8.94 7.53
CA ILE A 86 14.22 -8.69 6.92
C ILE A 86 15.29 -8.86 8.00
N ARG A 87 16.33 -9.64 7.69
CA ARG A 87 17.52 -9.80 8.55
C ARG A 87 18.43 -8.57 8.48
N VAL A 88 17.94 -7.45 9.01
CA VAL A 88 18.63 -6.14 9.00
C VAL A 88 19.99 -6.21 9.73
N HIS A 89 20.10 -7.03 10.78
CA HIS A 89 21.36 -7.18 11.55
C HIS A 89 22.54 -7.71 10.73
N LYS A 90 22.30 -8.47 9.65
CA LYS A 90 23.35 -9.08 8.81
C LYS A 90 23.71 -8.27 7.58
N LYS A 91 23.01 -7.16 7.31
CA LYS A 91 23.16 -6.40 6.07
C LYS A 91 23.70 -5.01 6.37
N PRO A 92 24.73 -4.53 5.64
CA PRO A 92 25.28 -3.19 5.84
C PRO A 92 24.27 -2.10 5.47
N SER A 93 23.35 -2.39 4.56
CA SER A 93 22.24 -1.52 4.23
C SER A 93 21.06 -2.34 3.73
N VAL A 94 19.87 -1.75 3.82
CA VAL A 94 18.66 -2.27 3.14
C VAL A 94 18.72 -1.98 1.63
N TRP A 95 19.92 -1.79 1.05
CA TRP A 95 20.14 -1.67 -0.39
C TRP A 95 20.75 -2.93 -1.00
N THR A 96 21.47 -3.75 -0.22
CA THR A 96 22.09 -4.97 -0.74
C THR A 96 21.02 -5.85 -1.39
N PRO A 97 21.05 -6.03 -2.72
CA PRO A 97 20.02 -6.77 -3.44
C PRO A 97 19.95 -8.17 -2.84
N SER A 98 18.84 -8.45 -2.20
CA SER A 98 18.49 -9.79 -1.79
C SER A 98 16.99 -9.89 -1.85
N VAL A 99 16.50 -11.10 -2.09
CA VAL A 99 15.05 -11.38 -2.21
C VAL A 99 14.24 -10.67 -1.13
N TRP A 100 14.74 -10.65 0.11
CA TRP A 100 14.08 -10.03 1.26
C TRP A 100 14.16 -8.49 1.29
N THR A 101 15.20 -7.89 0.71
CA THR A 101 15.42 -6.44 0.78
C THR A 101 14.44 -5.66 -0.11
N LEU A 102 13.97 -6.28 -1.20
CA LEU A 102 12.97 -5.67 -2.09
C LEU A 102 11.60 -5.54 -1.43
N GLU A 103 11.32 -6.30 -0.36
CA GLU A 103 10.07 -6.23 0.39
C GLU A 103 10.06 -5.08 1.42
N CYS A 104 11.14 -4.27 1.51
CA CYS A 104 11.20 -3.16 2.45
C CYS A 104 10.18 -2.07 2.09
N THR A 105 9.22 -1.84 2.99
CA THR A 105 8.17 -0.81 2.85
C THR A 105 8.59 0.58 3.34
N GLY A 106 9.80 0.73 3.90
CA GLY A 106 10.26 2.02 4.43
C GLY A 106 9.56 2.46 5.72
N CYS A 107 8.96 1.55 6.49
CA CYS A 107 8.23 1.86 7.74
C CYS A 107 9.09 2.40 8.90
N MET A 108 10.42 2.34 8.81
CA MET A 108 11.38 2.81 9.82
C MET A 108 11.30 2.13 11.21
N SER A 109 10.50 1.07 11.39
CA SER A 109 10.39 0.34 12.66
C SER A 109 11.74 -0.23 13.15
N CYS A 110 12.64 -0.57 12.22
CA CYS A 110 13.98 -1.05 12.55
C CYS A 110 14.89 0.02 13.16
N VAL A 111 14.71 1.30 12.77
CA VAL A 111 15.45 2.45 13.32
C VAL A 111 14.93 2.74 14.72
N ALA A 112 13.59 2.82 14.88
CA ALA A 112 12.95 3.09 16.16
C ALA A 112 13.20 1.99 17.22
N ALA A 113 13.37 0.74 16.81
CA ALA A 113 13.61 -0.38 17.72
C ALA A 113 15.10 -0.59 18.07
N CYS A 114 16.02 0.17 17.47
CA CYS A 114 17.44 0.01 17.77
C CYS A 114 17.76 0.62 19.16
N PRO A 115 18.35 -0.14 20.10
CA PRO A 115 18.71 0.40 21.41
C PRO A 115 19.98 1.25 21.38
N VAL A 116 20.75 1.21 20.29
CA VAL A 116 21.98 2.00 20.13
C VAL A 116 21.66 3.22 19.28
N GLU A 117 21.92 4.41 19.82
CA GLU A 117 21.75 5.67 19.11
C GLU A 117 22.61 5.69 17.84
N ASP A 118 22.06 6.23 16.75
CA ASP A 118 22.69 6.38 15.43
C ASP A 118 23.25 5.11 14.76
N CYS A 119 23.03 3.91 15.32
CA CYS A 119 23.47 2.66 14.69
C CYS A 119 22.73 2.36 13.38
N LEU A 120 21.45 2.74 13.28
CA LEU A 120 20.68 2.72 12.05
C LEU A 120 20.21 4.12 11.71
N THR A 121 20.63 4.64 10.56
CA THR A 121 20.25 5.97 10.08
C THR A 121 19.46 5.89 8.78
N VAL A 122 18.53 6.82 8.59
CA VAL A 122 17.86 7.00 7.30
C VAL A 122 18.65 8.03 6.49
N THR A 123 19.52 7.57 5.60
CA THR A 123 20.21 8.46 4.68
C THR A 123 19.21 8.96 3.64
N ARG A 124 18.92 10.27 3.66
CA ARG A 124 18.24 10.98 2.58
C ARG A 124 19.27 11.30 1.50
N ARG A 125 19.11 10.73 0.30
CA ARG A 125 19.93 11.14 -0.85
C ARG A 125 19.60 12.59 -1.21
N GLY A 126 20.48 13.52 -0.80
CA GLY A 126 20.39 14.95 -1.10
C GLY A 126 20.18 15.81 0.15
N LYS A 127 21.15 16.69 0.44
CA LYS A 127 21.03 17.80 1.39
C LYS A 127 20.17 18.90 0.78
N ALA A 128 18.85 18.77 0.82
CA ALA A 128 17.94 19.91 0.66
C ALA A 128 17.05 19.94 1.89
N GLY A 129 17.42 20.80 2.85
CA GLY A 129 16.67 21.03 4.08
C GLY A 129 15.36 21.73 3.79
N TRP A 130 14.34 20.95 3.47
CA TRP A 130 12.96 21.43 3.41
C TRP A 130 12.32 21.14 4.77
N SER A 131 11.52 22.08 5.29
CA SER A 131 10.72 21.86 6.50
C SER A 131 9.90 20.57 6.33
N PRO A 132 9.92 19.62 7.29
CA PRO A 132 9.16 18.37 7.23
C PRO A 132 7.66 18.58 6.96
N TYR A 133 7.14 19.75 7.33
CA TYR A 133 5.73 20.12 7.14
C TYR A 133 5.42 20.69 5.75
N LEU A 134 6.43 21.16 5.01
CA LEU A 134 6.21 21.82 3.72
C LEU A 134 5.80 20.82 2.62
N ILE A 135 6.36 19.62 2.62
CA ILE A 135 6.03 18.56 1.65
C ILE A 135 4.57 18.11 1.76
N PRO A 136 4.05 17.72 2.95
CA PRO A 136 2.64 17.34 3.07
C PRO A 136 1.72 18.54 2.80
N LEU A 137 2.10 19.77 3.15
CA LEU A 137 1.29 20.95 2.88
C LEU A 137 1.17 21.25 1.39
N ILE A 138 2.27 21.12 0.63
CA ILE A 138 2.25 21.22 -0.83
C ILE A 138 1.42 20.09 -1.42
N GLY A 139 1.62 18.84 -0.98
CA GLY A 139 0.85 17.69 -1.48
C GLY A 139 -0.65 17.82 -1.24
N LEU A 140 -1.06 18.24 -0.05
CA LEU A 140 -2.46 18.53 0.24
C LEU A 140 -2.96 19.71 -0.60
N GLY A 141 -2.18 20.78 -0.69
CA GLY A 141 -2.51 21.96 -1.49
C GLY A 141 -2.75 21.62 -2.96
N THR A 142 -1.92 20.79 -3.58
CA THR A 142 -2.11 20.36 -4.97
C THR A 142 -3.34 19.47 -5.14
N ILE A 143 -3.61 18.56 -4.21
CA ILE A 143 -4.81 17.72 -4.22
C ILE A 143 -6.07 18.57 -4.13
N PHE A 144 -6.15 19.49 -3.16
CA PHE A 144 -7.31 20.36 -2.98
C PHE A 144 -7.48 21.35 -4.12
N LEU A 145 -6.38 21.87 -4.66
CA LEU A 145 -6.41 22.72 -5.85
C LEU A 145 -6.97 21.96 -7.06
N PHE A 146 -6.47 20.74 -7.31
CA PHE A 146 -6.96 19.90 -8.40
C PHE A 146 -8.45 19.56 -8.23
N TRP A 147 -8.86 19.15 -7.03
CA TRP A 147 -10.25 18.88 -6.71
C TRP A 147 -11.14 20.11 -6.88
N GLY A 148 -10.70 21.27 -6.38
CA GLY A 148 -11.42 22.54 -6.49
C GLY A 148 -11.58 22.98 -7.94
N VAL A 149 -10.51 22.92 -8.74
CA VAL A 149 -10.57 23.20 -10.18
C VAL A 149 -11.51 22.23 -10.88
N ALA A 150 -11.43 20.92 -10.60
CA ALA A 150 -12.31 19.92 -11.19
C ALA A 150 -13.79 20.12 -10.83
N ARG A 151 -14.09 20.65 -9.64
CA ARG A 151 -15.46 21.00 -9.22
C ARG A 151 -15.96 22.29 -9.88
N LEU A 152 -15.12 23.33 -9.93
CA LEU A 152 -15.46 24.63 -10.54
C LEU A 152 -15.66 24.55 -12.05
N THR A 153 -14.83 23.74 -12.72
CA THR A 153 -14.93 23.51 -14.18
C THR A 153 -16.05 22.55 -14.57
N GLY A 154 -16.77 21.98 -13.59
CA GLY A 154 -17.87 21.04 -13.84
C GLY A 154 -17.42 19.66 -14.32
N TYR A 155 -16.12 19.37 -14.44
CA TYR A 155 -15.66 18.03 -14.84
C TYR A 155 -15.93 16.95 -13.76
N TRP A 156 -16.12 17.35 -12.50
CA TRP A 156 -16.41 16.44 -11.40
C TRP A 156 -17.90 16.42 -10.99
N HIS A 157 -18.66 15.50 -11.59
CA HIS A 157 -20.05 15.20 -11.23
C HIS A 157 -20.15 13.85 -10.52
N GLY A 158 -20.43 13.85 -9.21
CA GLY A 158 -20.64 12.64 -8.41
C GLY A 158 -22.09 12.36 -8.03
N TYR A 159 -23.05 13.08 -8.63
CA TYR A 159 -24.47 12.89 -8.35
C TYR A 159 -25.02 11.78 -9.28
N VAL A 160 -25.39 10.66 -8.68
CA VAL A 160 -26.05 9.53 -9.35
C VAL A 160 -27.48 9.46 -8.84
N PRO A 161 -28.50 9.60 -9.70
CA PRO A 161 -29.89 9.48 -9.26
C PRO A 161 -30.21 8.04 -8.79
N ASP A 162 -30.85 7.90 -7.63
CA ASP A 162 -31.16 6.59 -7.01
C ASP A 162 -31.95 5.66 -7.95
N ALA A 163 -32.83 6.21 -8.79
CA ALA A 163 -33.61 5.45 -9.74
C ALA A 163 -32.74 4.75 -10.82
N GLN A 164 -31.65 5.39 -11.26
CA GLN A 164 -30.72 4.78 -12.21
C GLN A 164 -29.89 3.68 -11.55
N LEU A 165 -29.51 3.89 -10.29
CA LEU A 165 -28.77 2.90 -9.51
C LEU A 165 -29.62 1.65 -9.24
N ALA A 166 -30.88 1.83 -8.87
CA ALA A 166 -31.84 0.72 -8.67
C ALA A 166 -32.05 -0.10 -9.95
N GLU A 167 -32.09 0.55 -11.12
CA GLU A 167 -32.21 -0.14 -12.39
C GLU A 167 -30.93 -0.92 -12.75
N ALA A 168 -29.75 -0.32 -12.52
CA ALA A 168 -28.47 -1.00 -12.74
C ALA A 168 -28.34 -2.28 -11.90
N TYR A 169 -28.77 -2.25 -10.63
CA TYR A 169 -28.76 -3.45 -9.78
C TYR A 169 -29.74 -4.54 -10.24
N ARG A 170 -30.93 -4.17 -10.77
CA ARG A 170 -31.87 -5.13 -11.35
C ARG A 170 -31.28 -5.83 -12.57
N GLN A 171 -30.69 -5.06 -13.48
CA GLN A 171 -30.12 -5.59 -14.73
C GLN A 171 -28.81 -6.36 -14.52
N ALA A 172 -28.04 -6.04 -13.48
CA ALA A 172 -26.75 -6.69 -13.21
C ALA A 172 -26.84 -8.21 -13.00
N LYS A 173 -28.01 -8.73 -12.59
CA LYS A 173 -28.24 -10.17 -12.38
C LYS A 173 -28.39 -10.94 -13.69
N ASP A 174 -28.91 -10.31 -14.73
CA ASP A 174 -29.18 -10.94 -16.04
C ASP A 174 -28.05 -10.71 -17.06
N LEU A 175 -27.16 -9.75 -16.80
CA LEU A 175 -26.04 -9.43 -17.68
C LEU A 175 -24.87 -10.41 -17.49
N LEU A 176 -24.58 -11.23 -18.50
CA LEU A 176 -23.45 -12.18 -18.48
C LEU A 176 -22.08 -11.47 -18.39
N HIS A 177 -21.94 -10.27 -18.96
CA HIS A 177 -20.74 -9.42 -18.93
C HIS A 177 -21.12 -7.93 -18.69
N PRO A 178 -20.25 -7.14 -18.04
CA PRO A 178 -20.46 -5.70 -17.83
C PRO A 178 -20.40 -4.88 -19.13
#